data_AF-E8WU15-F1
#
_entry.id   AF-E8WU15-F1
#
_cell.length_a   1.000
_cell.length_b   1.000
_cell.length_c   1.000
_cell.angle_alpha   90.00
_cell.angle_beta   90.00
_cell.angle_gamma   90.00
#
_symmetry.space_group_name_H-M   'P 1'
#
loop_
_entity.id
_entity.type
_entity.pdbx_description
1 polymer ?
#
loop_
_entity_poly.entity_id
_entity_poly.type
_entity_poly.pdbx_seq_one_letter_code
_entity_poly.pdbx_strand_id
1 'polypeptide(L)'
;MVSSFSWTIENDNLAYKVLDKSAFLHWGTGIPIAIRSFFIDHELTPGEKRRVTLLYQGVEYPAHVDLETPATARTRLFWNSDFSKVMKTSFPYHHEQYSKNQEPASKLIITFQRLDGYKKYQVSFASEVTEAVLVKAIEAEEIEDKGPRFEGGVQQYFGKRYERNPVNRLEAIRYHGLVCNVCGFNFEEVYGERGSGYIEVHHVEPISTYDGEQPVDPKTDLITVCSNCHRMIHRNPNDVLTIQQAQAIIRPKP
;
A
#
# COMPACT_ATOMS: atom_id res chain seq x y z
N MET A 1 -12.50 -14.66 10.70
CA MET A 1 -11.51 -13.62 11.01
C MET A 1 -11.02 -13.78 12.45
N VAL A 2 -9.70 -13.93 12.64
CA VAL A 2 -9.08 -14.06 13.97
C VAL A 2 -7.99 -13.00 14.07
N SER A 3 -8.05 -12.11 15.06
CA SER A 3 -7.00 -11.13 15.35
C SER A 3 -6.23 -11.52 16.61
N SER A 4 -4.91 -11.35 16.57
CA SER A 4 -4.04 -11.63 17.71
C SER A 4 -2.80 -10.74 17.65
N PHE A 5 -2.64 -9.87 18.65
CA PHE A 5 -1.58 -8.85 18.67
C PHE A 5 -1.60 -8.00 17.40
N SER A 6 -0.52 -8.03 16.62
CA SER A 6 -0.35 -7.28 15.38
C SER A 6 -0.71 -8.08 14.12
N TRP A 7 -1.33 -9.26 14.31
CA TRP A 7 -1.77 -10.13 13.23
C TRP A 7 -3.29 -10.17 13.09
N THR A 8 -3.75 -10.27 11.84
CA THR A 8 -5.14 -10.53 11.48
C THR A 8 -5.19 -11.62 10.44
N ILE A 9 -5.88 -12.73 10.71
CA ILE A 9 -6.18 -13.79 9.74
C ILE A 9 -7.59 -13.55 9.23
N GLU A 10 -7.72 -13.24 7.95
CA GLU A 10 -9.03 -13.01 7.33
C GLU A 10 -9.70 -14.32 6.96
N ASN A 11 -8.95 -15.20 6.29
CA ASN A 11 -9.37 -16.54 5.89
C ASN A 11 -8.18 -17.52 5.86
N ASP A 12 -8.42 -18.78 5.49
CA ASP A 12 -7.41 -19.85 5.50
C ASP A 12 -6.17 -19.57 4.65
N ASN A 13 -6.27 -18.66 3.67
CA ASN A 13 -5.20 -18.33 2.74
C ASN A 13 -4.68 -16.91 2.87
N LEU A 14 -5.26 -16.06 3.73
CA LEU A 14 -4.94 -14.64 3.78
C LEU A 14 -4.73 -14.15 5.21
N ALA A 15 -3.54 -13.61 5.45
CA ALA A 15 -3.12 -13.04 6.72
C ALA A 15 -2.48 -11.66 6.54
N TYR A 16 -2.65 -10.79 7.53
CA TYR A 16 -2.07 -9.47 7.60
C TYR A 16 -1.24 -9.34 8.87
N LYS A 17 -0.11 -8.63 8.76
CA LYS A 17 0.73 -8.28 9.90
C LYS A 17 1.11 -6.81 9.83
N VAL A 18 0.74 -6.07 10.87
CA VAL A 18 1.26 -4.73 11.11
C VAL A 18 2.73 -4.85 11.49
N LEU A 19 3.62 -4.40 10.62
CA LEU A 19 5.07 -4.41 10.83
C LEU A 19 5.45 -3.51 12.00
N ASP A 20 6.45 -3.97 12.75
CA ASP A 20 6.98 -3.30 13.93
C ASP A 20 8.51 -3.23 13.83
N LYS A 21 9.13 -2.61 14.85
CA LYS A 21 10.59 -2.54 14.98
C LYS A 21 11.30 -3.88 14.75
N SER A 22 10.71 -4.97 15.22
CA SER A 22 11.30 -6.30 15.11
C SER A 22 11.38 -6.79 13.67
N ALA A 23 10.35 -6.52 12.86
CA ALA A 23 10.38 -6.84 11.45
C ALA A 23 11.53 -6.11 10.73
N PHE A 24 11.72 -4.81 11.01
CA PHE A 24 12.75 -4.01 10.34
C PHE A 24 14.18 -4.32 10.81
N LEU A 25 14.39 -4.55 12.10
CA LEU A 25 15.74 -4.62 12.68
C LEU A 25 16.19 -6.02 13.09
N HIS A 26 15.27 -6.96 13.23
CA HIS A 26 15.53 -8.32 13.75
C HIS A 26 15.10 -9.43 12.77
N TRP A 27 15.02 -9.08 11.48
CA TRP A 27 14.87 -9.99 10.33
C TRP A 27 13.73 -11.02 10.45
N GLY A 28 12.64 -10.62 11.11
CA GLY A 28 11.53 -11.52 11.32
C GLY A 28 10.48 -10.99 12.28
N THR A 29 9.44 -11.78 12.47
CA THR A 29 8.29 -11.41 13.30
C THR A 29 7.73 -12.61 14.07
N GLY A 30 7.30 -12.36 15.32
CA GLY A 30 6.70 -13.39 16.15
C GLY A 30 5.31 -13.79 15.65
N ILE A 31 5.02 -15.08 15.68
CA ILE A 31 3.73 -15.69 15.34
C ILE A 31 3.05 -16.12 16.65
N PRO A 32 1.93 -15.47 17.03
CA PRO A 32 1.13 -15.88 18.18
C PRO A 32 0.60 -17.32 18.04
N ILE A 33 0.48 -18.03 19.17
CA ILE A 33 -0.02 -19.41 19.22
C ILE A 33 -1.39 -19.51 18.53
N ALA A 34 -2.27 -18.52 18.74
CA ALA A 34 -3.62 -18.49 18.20
C ALA A 34 -3.70 -18.53 16.66
N ILE A 35 -2.64 -18.13 15.96
CA ILE A 35 -2.60 -18.10 14.49
C ILE A 35 -1.54 -19.05 13.91
N ARG A 36 -0.90 -19.86 14.77
CA ARG A 36 0.21 -20.72 14.39
C ARG A 36 -0.16 -21.70 13.27
N SER A 37 -1.40 -22.19 13.29
CA SER A 37 -1.98 -23.08 12.28
C SER A 37 -2.02 -22.47 10.88
N PHE A 38 -1.85 -21.15 10.74
CA PHE A 38 -1.70 -20.52 9.43
C PHE A 38 -0.33 -20.82 8.80
N PHE A 39 0.71 -20.98 9.60
CA PHE A 39 2.08 -21.15 9.11
C PHE A 39 2.59 -22.59 9.24
N ILE A 40 1.93 -23.42 10.03
CA ILE A 40 2.39 -24.77 10.36
C ILE A 40 1.19 -25.74 10.41
N ASP A 41 1.33 -26.93 9.82
CA ASP A 41 0.33 -28.03 9.81
C ASP A 41 0.48 -29.04 10.97
N HIS A 42 1.54 -28.97 11.76
CA HIS A 42 1.80 -29.83 12.91
C HIS A 42 2.57 -29.10 14.01
N GLU A 43 2.74 -29.72 15.17
CA GLU A 43 3.57 -29.15 16.24
C GLU A 43 5.06 -29.22 15.85
N LEU A 44 5.73 -28.06 15.83
CA LEU A 44 7.19 -28.02 15.64
C LEU A 44 7.89 -28.52 16.91
N THR A 45 8.91 -29.34 16.70
CA THR A 45 9.84 -29.71 17.77
C THR A 45 10.84 -28.58 18.05
N PRO A 46 11.32 -28.38 19.30
CA PRO A 46 12.27 -27.31 19.58
C PRO A 46 13.56 -27.45 18.78
N GLY A 47 13.96 -26.38 18.08
CA GLY A 47 15.12 -26.37 17.16
C GLY A 47 14.80 -26.77 15.72
N GLU A 48 13.58 -27.24 15.45
CA GLU A 48 13.12 -27.52 14.09
C GLU A 48 12.85 -26.23 13.31
N LYS A 49 13.38 -26.17 12.08
CA LYS A 49 13.22 -25.05 11.17
C LYS A 49 12.41 -25.46 9.96
N ARG A 50 11.21 -24.92 9.84
CA ARG A 50 10.38 -25.11 8.65
C ARG A 50 10.73 -24.07 7.61
N ARG A 51 11.30 -24.49 6.47
CA ARG A 51 11.60 -23.58 5.37
C ARG A 51 10.31 -23.12 4.69
N VAL A 52 10.24 -21.82 4.42
CA VAL A 52 9.15 -21.18 3.67
C VAL A 52 9.75 -20.20 2.66
N THR A 53 9.01 -19.91 1.60
CA THR A 53 9.42 -18.95 0.57
C THR A 53 8.44 -17.79 0.53
N LEU A 54 8.97 -16.57 0.59
CA LEU A 54 8.20 -15.34 0.38
C LEU A 54 8.38 -14.90 -1.08
N LEU A 55 7.30 -14.80 -1.84
CA LEU A 55 7.30 -14.31 -3.22
C LEU A 55 6.88 -12.84 -3.23
N TYR A 56 7.79 -11.94 -3.56
CA TYR A 56 7.55 -10.51 -3.65
C TYR A 56 7.95 -9.99 -5.03
N GLN A 57 7.02 -9.35 -5.75
CA GLN A 57 7.25 -8.81 -7.10
C GLN A 57 7.90 -9.80 -8.08
N GLY A 58 7.51 -11.09 -7.99
CA GLY A 58 8.05 -12.15 -8.84
C GLY A 58 9.40 -12.72 -8.41
N VAL A 59 10.01 -12.21 -7.34
CA VAL A 59 11.28 -12.70 -6.78
C VAL A 59 11.03 -13.53 -5.52
N GLU A 60 11.71 -14.67 -5.41
CA GLU A 60 11.61 -15.58 -4.27
C GLU A 60 12.67 -15.28 -3.20
N TYR A 61 12.22 -15.13 -1.96
CA TYR A 61 13.05 -14.87 -0.80
C TYR A 61 12.95 -16.05 0.18
N PRO A 62 14.05 -16.75 0.45
CA PRO A 62 14.09 -17.79 1.46
C PRO A 62 13.77 -17.23 2.86
N ALA A 63 12.92 -17.94 3.57
CA ALA A 63 12.51 -17.67 4.93
C ALA A 63 12.35 -18.99 5.71
N HIS A 64 12.18 -18.90 7.01
CA HIS A 64 11.88 -20.07 7.83
C HIS A 64 11.04 -19.69 9.05
N VAL A 65 10.23 -20.64 9.49
CA VAL A 65 9.51 -20.58 10.75
C VAL A 65 10.19 -21.52 11.71
N ASP A 66 10.53 -21.04 12.91
CA ASP A 66 11.08 -21.88 13.97
C ASP A 66 10.52 -21.52 15.35
N LEU A 67 10.82 -22.40 16.31
CA LEU A 67 10.41 -22.28 17.70
C LEU A 67 11.61 -21.75 18.51
N GLU A 68 11.52 -20.49 18.93
CA GLU A 68 12.65 -19.68 19.37
C GLU A 68 13.37 -20.29 20.60
N THR A 69 12.60 -20.79 21.59
CA THR A 69 13.13 -21.59 22.70
C THR A 69 12.06 -22.54 23.28
N PRO A 70 12.44 -23.74 23.80
CA PRO A 70 11.52 -24.64 24.50
C PRO A 70 10.82 -23.97 25.69
N ALA A 71 11.50 -23.02 26.35
CA ALA A 71 11.02 -22.35 27.55
C ALA A 71 9.90 -21.32 27.30
N THR A 72 9.88 -20.68 26.12
CA THR A 72 8.87 -19.65 25.81
C THR A 72 7.81 -20.14 24.82
N ALA A 73 8.08 -21.25 24.12
CA ALA A 73 7.26 -21.79 23.04
C ALA A 73 6.85 -20.75 21.99
N ARG A 74 7.61 -19.65 21.83
CA ARG A 74 7.30 -18.59 20.86
C ARG A 74 7.73 -19.05 19.47
N THR A 75 6.83 -18.91 18.51
CA THR A 75 7.11 -19.19 17.10
C THR A 75 7.48 -17.89 16.43
N ARG A 76 8.45 -17.93 15.51
CA ARG A 76 8.89 -16.75 14.78
C ARG A 76 9.09 -17.09 13.31
N LEU A 77 8.64 -16.19 12.44
CA LEU A 77 8.97 -16.20 11.03
C LEU A 77 10.20 -15.32 10.83
N PHE A 78 11.24 -15.89 10.24
CA PHE A 78 12.47 -15.20 9.86
C PHE A 78 12.60 -15.16 8.34
N TRP A 79 12.99 -14.02 7.80
CA TRP A 79 13.35 -13.87 6.39
C TRP A 79 14.84 -13.56 6.24
N ASN A 80 15.39 -13.82 5.07
CA ASN A 80 16.81 -13.60 4.82
C ASN A 80 17.19 -12.10 4.77
N SER A 81 18.50 -11.85 4.68
CA SER A 81 19.05 -10.50 4.61
C SER A 81 18.61 -9.75 3.34
N ASP A 82 18.37 -10.44 2.23
CA ASP A 82 17.92 -9.80 1.00
C ASP A 82 16.50 -9.26 1.09
N PHE A 83 15.57 -10.01 1.69
CA PHE A 83 14.23 -9.48 1.96
C PHE A 83 14.27 -8.30 2.95
N SER A 84 15.18 -8.36 3.94
CA SER A 84 15.41 -7.21 4.84
C SER A 84 15.93 -5.97 4.10
N LYS A 85 16.81 -6.15 3.09
CA LYS A 85 17.25 -5.04 2.23
C LYS A 85 16.09 -4.47 1.43
N VAL A 86 15.21 -5.32 0.88
CA VAL A 86 14.00 -4.86 0.17
C VAL A 86 13.16 -3.97 1.08
N MET A 87 12.85 -4.41 2.31
CA MET A 87 12.08 -3.58 3.25
C MET A 87 12.79 -2.26 3.57
N LYS A 88 14.11 -2.28 3.77
CA LYS A 88 14.89 -1.07 4.04
C LYS A 88 14.89 -0.10 2.85
N THR A 89 15.01 -0.61 1.64
CA THR A 89 15.03 0.21 0.41
C THR A 89 13.64 0.72 0.06
N SER A 90 12.60 -0.09 0.24
CA SER A 90 11.21 0.30 -0.01
C SER A 90 10.63 1.23 1.05
N PHE A 91 11.09 1.13 2.30
CA PHE A 91 10.58 1.93 3.43
C PHE A 91 11.72 2.55 4.27
N PRO A 92 12.56 3.42 3.67
CA PRO A 92 13.73 3.97 4.35
C PRO A 92 13.36 4.82 5.57
N TYR A 93 12.25 5.56 5.51
CA TYR A 93 11.72 6.34 6.64
C TYR A 93 11.41 5.46 7.85
N HIS A 94 10.64 4.38 7.67
CA HIS A 94 10.26 3.47 8.75
C HIS A 94 11.51 2.80 9.36
N HIS A 95 12.44 2.36 8.51
CA HIS A 95 13.71 1.81 8.98
C HIS A 95 14.50 2.84 9.82
N GLU A 96 14.57 4.10 9.40
CA GLU A 96 15.26 5.17 10.14
C GLU A 96 14.61 5.43 11.50
N GLN A 97 13.28 5.59 11.56
CA GLN A 97 12.54 5.82 12.80
C GLN A 97 12.78 4.67 13.79
N TYR A 98 12.60 3.43 13.35
CA TYR A 98 12.84 2.26 14.19
C TYR A 98 14.30 2.14 14.65
N SER A 99 15.26 2.53 13.79
CA SER A 99 16.68 2.57 14.16
C SER A 99 16.97 3.59 15.26
N LYS A 100 16.23 4.71 15.30
CA LYS A 100 16.27 5.72 16.37
C LYS A 100 15.40 5.37 17.58
N ASN A 101 14.80 4.18 17.60
CA ASN A 101 13.85 3.74 18.61
C ASN A 101 12.60 4.65 18.72
N GLN A 102 12.19 5.23 17.59
CA GLN A 102 11.00 6.03 17.42
C GLN A 102 9.94 5.21 16.68
N GLU A 103 8.67 5.37 17.06
CA GLU A 103 7.55 4.80 16.30
C GLU A 103 7.24 5.72 15.09
N PRO A 104 7.19 5.18 13.86
CA PRO A 104 6.80 5.96 12.70
C PRO A 104 5.34 6.42 12.80
N ALA A 105 5.03 7.57 12.19
CA ALA A 105 3.68 8.15 12.22
C ALA A 105 2.64 7.30 11.46
N SER A 106 3.08 6.55 10.46
CA SER A 106 2.29 5.57 9.73
C SER A 106 2.77 4.16 10.09
N LYS A 107 1.85 3.20 10.01
CA LYS A 107 2.18 1.78 10.19
C LYS A 107 2.21 1.13 8.82
N LEU A 108 3.02 0.08 8.67
CA LEU A 108 3.07 -0.72 7.45
C LEU A 108 2.44 -2.07 7.73
N ILE A 109 1.67 -2.58 6.79
CA ILE A 109 1.11 -3.92 6.81
C ILE A 109 1.84 -4.73 5.75
N ILE A 110 2.25 -5.93 6.11
CA ILE A 110 2.58 -6.99 5.15
C ILE A 110 1.40 -7.96 5.06
N THR A 111 1.01 -8.27 3.84
CA THR A 111 -0.01 -9.27 3.52
C THR A 111 0.71 -10.58 3.18
N PHE A 112 0.18 -11.70 3.65
CA PHE A 112 0.62 -13.05 3.31
C PHE A 112 -0.55 -13.81 2.68
N GLN A 113 -0.46 -14.03 1.37
CA GLN A 113 -1.36 -14.90 0.64
C GLN A 113 -0.71 -16.26 0.43
N ARG A 114 -1.33 -17.32 0.94
CA ARG A 114 -0.85 -18.70 0.80
C ARG A 114 -0.95 -19.16 -0.65
N LEU A 115 0.14 -19.69 -1.21
CA LEU A 115 0.19 -20.19 -2.59
C LEU A 115 0.41 -21.72 -2.69
N ASP A 116 1.24 -22.29 -1.82
CA ASP A 116 1.56 -23.72 -1.84
C ASP A 116 1.62 -24.28 -0.41
N GLY A 117 0.44 -24.62 0.11
CA GLY A 117 0.27 -25.12 1.48
C GLY A 117 1.03 -24.25 2.48
N TYR A 118 1.92 -24.85 3.25
CA TYR A 118 2.71 -24.14 4.27
C TYR A 118 4.10 -23.74 3.80
N LYS A 119 4.40 -23.86 2.51
CA LYS A 119 5.75 -23.69 1.95
C LYS A 119 5.95 -22.37 1.24
N LYS A 120 4.91 -21.78 0.64
CA LYS A 120 5.05 -20.57 -0.19
C LYS A 120 3.93 -19.57 0.04
N TYR A 121 4.32 -18.30 0.19
CA TYR A 121 3.43 -17.19 0.42
C TYR A 121 3.76 -16.04 -0.54
N GLN A 122 2.77 -15.54 -1.26
CA GLN A 122 2.87 -14.25 -1.91
C GLN A 122 2.76 -13.15 -0.87
N VAL A 123 3.70 -12.20 -0.90
CA VAL A 123 3.70 -11.07 0.01
C VAL A 123 3.56 -9.77 -0.74
N SER A 124 2.86 -8.83 -0.12
CA SER A 124 2.74 -7.45 -0.57
C SER A 124 2.72 -6.53 0.64
N PHE A 125 3.12 -5.28 0.44
CA PHE A 125 3.08 -4.27 1.49
C PHE A 125 1.96 -3.29 1.19
N ALA A 126 1.24 -2.89 2.23
CA ALA A 126 0.32 -1.77 2.21
C ALA A 126 0.72 -0.83 3.35
N SER A 127 0.70 0.49 3.16
CA SER A 127 0.67 1.36 4.32
C SER A 127 -0.68 1.17 5.01
N GLU A 128 -0.65 1.03 6.34
CA GLU A 128 -1.83 1.17 7.16
C GLU A 128 -2.28 2.63 7.00
N VAL A 129 -3.21 2.85 6.07
CA VAL A 129 -3.95 4.11 5.99
C VAL A 129 -4.77 4.17 7.27
N THR A 130 -4.23 4.80 8.30
CA THR A 130 -4.98 5.02 9.53
C THR A 130 -6.19 5.88 9.22
N GLU A 131 -7.26 5.71 9.99
CA GLU A 131 -8.46 6.54 9.89
C GLU A 131 -8.13 8.05 10.01
N ALA A 132 -7.03 8.40 10.69
CA ALA A 132 -6.52 9.77 10.78
C ALA A 132 -5.80 10.26 9.50
N VAL A 133 -5.08 9.39 8.78
CA VAL A 133 -4.53 9.70 7.45
C VAL A 133 -5.65 9.74 6.40
N LEU A 134 -6.66 8.89 6.57
CA LEU A 134 -7.89 8.90 5.76
C LEU A 134 -8.65 10.21 5.94
N VAL A 135 -8.89 10.66 7.19
CA VAL A 135 -9.52 11.94 7.49
C VAL A 135 -8.68 13.09 6.94
N LYS A 136 -7.36 13.09 7.12
CA LYS A 136 -6.49 14.15 6.54
C LYS A 136 -6.49 14.16 5.01
N ALA A 137 -6.54 13.00 4.35
CA ALA A 137 -6.60 12.91 2.89
C ALA A 137 -7.97 13.37 2.35
N ILE A 138 -9.05 13.02 3.05
CA ILE A 138 -10.42 13.50 2.76
C ILE A 138 -10.51 15.02 3.00
N GLU A 139 -10.02 15.53 4.12
CA GLU A 139 -9.99 16.97 4.45
C GLU A 139 -9.12 17.75 3.45
N ALA A 140 -7.97 17.20 3.05
CA ALA A 140 -7.12 17.82 2.03
C ALA A 140 -7.82 17.89 0.66
N GLU A 141 -8.62 16.88 0.28
CA GLU A 141 -9.43 16.89 -0.93
C GLU A 141 -10.64 17.84 -0.84
N GLU A 142 -11.29 17.96 0.32
CA GLU A 142 -12.36 18.95 0.54
C GLU A 142 -11.84 20.40 0.40
N ILE A 143 -10.55 20.64 0.65
CA ILE A 143 -9.91 21.96 0.51
C ILE A 143 -9.47 22.24 -0.95
N GLU A 144 -9.25 21.22 -1.78
CA GLU A 144 -8.70 21.35 -3.14
C GLU A 144 -9.69 21.21 -4.30
N ASP A 145 -10.99 21.07 -4.04
CA ASP A 145 -12.00 21.04 -5.11
C ASP A 145 -12.33 22.44 -5.63
N LYS A 146 -11.41 23.00 -6.41
CA LYS A 146 -11.63 24.21 -7.20
C LYS A 146 -11.55 23.84 -8.67
N GLY A 147 -12.74 23.76 -9.28
CA GLY A 147 -12.94 23.91 -10.73
C GLY A 147 -12.39 25.27 -11.23
N PRO A 148 -12.58 25.59 -12.53
CA PRO A 148 -12.05 26.83 -13.10
C PRO A 148 -12.55 28.04 -12.31
N ARG A 149 -11.61 28.81 -11.77
CA ARG A 149 -11.87 30.04 -11.01
C ARG A 149 -12.11 31.17 -12.00
N PHE A 150 -13.30 31.75 -11.95
CA PHE A 150 -13.52 33.13 -12.36
C PHE A 150 -13.79 33.95 -11.08
N GLU A 151 -13.13 35.09 -10.96
CA GLU A 151 -13.29 35.96 -9.80
C GLU A 151 -14.68 36.62 -9.78
N GLY A 152 -15.35 36.61 -8.62
CA GLY A 152 -16.38 37.59 -8.28
C GLY A 152 -17.86 37.26 -8.56
N GLY A 153 -18.22 36.05 -9.00
CA GLY A 153 -19.63 35.68 -9.23
C GLY A 153 -20.16 34.66 -8.23
N VAL A 154 -21.16 35.02 -7.42
CA VAL A 154 -21.94 34.03 -6.66
C VAL A 154 -22.98 33.44 -7.60
N GLN A 155 -22.83 32.17 -7.98
CA GLN A 155 -23.91 31.39 -8.56
C GLN A 155 -24.03 30.03 -7.89
N GLN A 156 -25.28 29.65 -7.63
CA GLN A 156 -25.66 28.38 -7.03
C GLN A 156 -25.30 27.23 -7.96
N TYR A 157 -24.54 26.27 -7.42
CA TYR A 157 -24.01 25.13 -8.15
C TYR A 157 -25.00 23.96 -8.14
N PHE A 158 -25.40 23.51 -9.33
CA PHE A 158 -26.08 22.23 -9.57
C PHE A 158 -25.14 21.29 -10.32
N GLY A 159 -23.96 20.98 -9.75
CA GLY A 159 -23.10 19.94 -10.33
C GLY A 159 -23.51 18.57 -9.84
N LYS A 160 -23.83 17.66 -10.77
CA LYS A 160 -24.04 16.24 -10.49
C LYS A 160 -22.82 15.70 -9.74
N ARG A 161 -23.06 15.35 -8.49
CA ARG A 161 -22.15 14.68 -7.56
C ARG A 161 -21.90 13.27 -8.07
N TYR A 162 -20.96 13.09 -8.99
CA TYR A 162 -20.38 11.76 -9.21
C TYR A 162 -19.67 11.41 -7.90
N GLU A 163 -20.29 10.53 -7.11
CA GLU A 163 -19.75 10.05 -5.84
C GLU A 163 -18.39 9.39 -6.10
N ARG A 164 -17.30 10.14 -5.86
CA ARG A 164 -15.97 9.55 -5.76
C ARG A 164 -15.96 8.70 -4.51
N ASN A 165 -16.21 7.41 -4.65
CA ASN A 165 -16.25 6.49 -3.53
C ASN A 165 -14.85 6.43 -2.87
N PRO A 166 -14.70 6.84 -1.60
CA PRO A 166 -13.42 6.81 -0.90
C PRO A 166 -12.83 5.38 -0.83
N VAL A 167 -13.67 4.36 -0.88
CA VAL A 167 -13.26 2.95 -0.97
C VAL A 167 -12.54 2.67 -2.28
N ASN A 168 -13.07 3.12 -3.42
CA ASN A 168 -12.43 2.89 -4.72
C ASN A 168 -11.08 3.60 -4.81
N ARG A 169 -10.97 4.79 -4.21
CA ARG A 169 -9.70 5.51 -4.10
C ARG A 169 -8.69 4.74 -3.25
N LEU A 170 -9.10 4.26 -2.07
CA LEU A 170 -8.27 3.45 -1.18
C LEU A 170 -7.75 2.20 -1.90
N GLU A 171 -8.65 1.47 -2.54
CA GLU A 171 -8.30 0.28 -3.32
C GLU A 171 -7.36 0.61 -4.48
N ALA A 172 -7.59 1.73 -5.20
CA ALA A 172 -6.67 2.17 -6.25
C ALA A 172 -5.28 2.47 -5.69
N ILE A 173 -5.16 3.14 -4.54
CA ILE A 173 -3.86 3.34 -3.88
C ILE A 173 -3.25 2.00 -3.45
N ARG A 174 -4.05 1.03 -2.96
CA ARG A 174 -3.57 -0.31 -2.60
C ARG A 174 -2.98 -1.04 -3.80
N TYR A 175 -3.59 -0.92 -4.99
CA TYR A 175 -3.11 -1.57 -6.21
C TYR A 175 -1.94 -0.83 -6.88
N HIS A 176 -2.01 0.50 -6.94
CA HIS A 176 -1.10 1.32 -7.77
C HIS A 176 -0.03 2.07 -6.98
N GLY A 177 -0.14 2.10 -5.65
CA GLY A 177 0.82 2.75 -4.76
C GLY A 177 0.77 4.29 -4.79
N LEU A 178 1.73 4.91 -4.10
CA LEU A 178 1.84 6.37 -3.94
C LEU A 178 2.84 7.02 -4.91
N VAL A 179 3.35 6.26 -5.88
CA VAL A 179 4.26 6.76 -6.91
C VAL A 179 3.44 7.08 -8.16
N CYS A 180 3.63 8.26 -8.73
CA CYS A 180 2.95 8.66 -9.96
C CYS A 180 3.28 7.71 -11.11
N ASN A 181 2.25 7.06 -11.67
CA ASN A 181 2.40 6.14 -12.80
C ASN A 181 2.77 6.82 -14.12
N VAL A 182 2.77 8.15 -14.17
CA VAL A 182 3.15 8.93 -15.34
C VAL A 182 4.60 9.39 -15.28
N CYS A 183 5.07 9.90 -14.14
CA CYS A 183 6.39 10.56 -14.04
C CYS A 183 7.29 10.05 -12.91
N GLY A 184 6.83 9.06 -12.13
CA GLY A 184 7.59 8.51 -11.00
C GLY A 184 7.68 9.43 -9.78
N PHE A 185 6.98 10.56 -9.77
CA PHE A 185 6.99 11.48 -8.63
C PHE A 185 6.31 10.86 -7.41
N ASN A 186 6.95 10.99 -6.24
CA ASN A 186 6.42 10.60 -4.95
C ASN A 186 6.43 11.82 -4.02
N PHE A 187 5.27 12.16 -3.46
CA PHE A 187 5.13 13.33 -2.60
C PHE A 187 5.88 13.18 -1.27
N GLU A 188 5.90 11.99 -0.69
CA GLU A 188 6.60 11.73 0.57
C GLU A 188 8.12 11.82 0.37
N GLU A 189 8.65 11.31 -0.74
CA GLU A 189 10.08 11.40 -1.05
C GLU A 189 10.57 12.84 -1.22
N VAL A 190 9.74 13.71 -1.78
CA VAL A 190 10.12 15.10 -2.10
C VAL A 190 9.77 16.07 -0.98
N TYR A 191 8.64 15.87 -0.30
CA TYR A 191 8.10 16.81 0.69
C TYR A 191 8.10 16.26 2.13
N GLY A 192 8.60 15.05 2.35
CA GLY A 192 8.63 14.41 3.67
C GLY A 192 7.23 14.15 4.22
N GLU A 193 7.06 14.30 5.54
CA GLU A 193 5.80 14.05 6.25
C GLU A 193 4.60 14.78 5.63
N ARG A 194 4.81 15.99 5.10
CA ARG A 194 3.75 16.80 4.48
C ARG A 194 3.18 16.17 3.21
N GLY A 195 3.96 15.32 2.53
CA GLY A 195 3.53 14.56 1.37
C GLY A 195 3.14 13.12 1.67
N SER A 196 3.22 12.69 2.93
CA SER A 196 2.96 11.29 3.30
C SER A 196 1.52 10.89 3.02
N GLY A 197 1.34 9.74 2.37
CA GLY A 197 0.03 9.22 1.98
C GLY A 197 -0.67 9.98 0.85
N TYR A 198 -0.05 11.02 0.29
CA TYR A 198 -0.70 11.86 -0.72
C TYR A 198 -0.32 11.44 -2.15
N ILE A 199 -1.34 11.09 -2.93
CA ILE A 199 -1.30 10.91 -4.39
C ILE A 199 -2.71 11.09 -4.93
N GLU A 200 -2.89 11.55 -6.16
CA GLU A 200 -4.23 11.69 -6.75
C GLU A 200 -4.61 10.41 -7.50
N VAL A 201 -5.90 10.08 -7.53
CA VAL A 201 -6.44 8.93 -8.30
C VAL A 201 -7.20 9.48 -9.51
N HIS A 202 -6.85 8.96 -10.68
CA HIS A 202 -7.39 9.34 -11.98
C HIS A 202 -8.07 8.13 -12.62
N HIS A 203 -9.18 8.34 -13.34
CA HIS A 203 -9.81 7.25 -14.10
C HIS A 203 -9.07 7.03 -15.41
N VAL A 204 -8.71 5.79 -15.72
CA VAL A 204 -7.99 5.45 -16.97
C VAL A 204 -8.81 5.89 -18.18
N GLU A 205 -10.12 5.66 -18.16
CA GLU A 205 -11.08 6.23 -19.11
C GLU A 205 -11.89 7.37 -18.48
N PRO A 206 -12.06 8.52 -19.15
CA PRO A 206 -12.83 9.63 -18.59
C PRO A 206 -14.29 9.25 -18.32
N ILE A 207 -14.80 9.49 -17.11
CA ILE A 207 -16.19 9.20 -16.73
C ILE A 207 -17.21 9.83 -17.69
N SER A 208 -16.87 10.94 -18.36
CA SER A 208 -17.71 11.58 -19.38
C SER A 208 -18.02 10.70 -20.59
N THR A 209 -17.30 9.59 -20.79
CA THR A 209 -17.55 8.62 -21.86
C THR A 209 -18.46 7.47 -21.43
N TYR A 210 -18.84 7.38 -20.14
CA TYR A 210 -19.71 6.31 -19.65
C TYR A 210 -21.19 6.63 -19.93
N ASP A 211 -21.91 5.62 -20.43
CA ASP A 211 -23.36 5.69 -20.61
C ASP A 211 -24.05 5.13 -19.34
N GLY A 212 -24.14 5.97 -18.30
CA GLY A 212 -24.76 5.64 -17.01
C GLY A 212 -23.78 5.25 -15.89
N GLU A 213 -24.33 4.81 -14.75
CA GLU A 213 -23.53 4.27 -13.64
C GLU A 213 -22.92 2.93 -14.04
N GLN A 214 -21.61 2.82 -13.92
CA GLN A 214 -20.85 1.61 -14.22
C GLN A 214 -20.06 1.19 -12.98
N PRO A 215 -19.93 -0.13 -12.71
CA PRO A 215 -19.01 -0.60 -11.69
C PRO A 215 -17.58 -0.20 -12.07
N VAL A 216 -16.85 0.34 -11.11
CA VAL A 216 -15.44 0.74 -11.27
C VAL A 216 -14.59 -0.33 -10.59
N ASP A 217 -13.69 -0.97 -11.33
CA ASP A 217 -12.63 -1.82 -10.79
C ASP A 217 -11.42 -0.94 -10.46
N PRO A 218 -11.08 -0.74 -9.16
CA PRO A 218 -9.96 0.10 -8.76
C PRO A 218 -8.60 -0.33 -9.31
N LYS A 219 -8.46 -1.59 -9.71
CA LYS A 219 -7.22 -2.13 -10.27
C LYS A 219 -7.04 -1.79 -11.74
N THR A 220 -8.11 -1.75 -12.53
CA THR A 220 -8.03 -1.57 -14.00
C THR A 220 -8.49 -0.20 -14.46
N ASP A 221 -9.48 0.38 -13.77
CA ASP A 221 -10.19 1.56 -14.24
C ASP A 221 -9.67 2.84 -13.56
N LEU A 222 -8.88 2.68 -12.50
CA LEU A 222 -8.25 3.75 -11.75
C LEU A 222 -6.73 3.63 -11.83
N ILE A 223 -6.04 4.76 -11.66
CA ILE A 223 -4.58 4.83 -11.62
C ILE A 223 -4.13 5.99 -10.74
N THR A 224 -2.96 5.88 -10.11
CA THR A 224 -2.41 6.96 -9.27
C THR A 224 -1.46 7.87 -10.04
N VAL A 225 -1.66 9.18 -9.92
CA VAL A 225 -0.91 10.23 -10.60
C VAL A 225 -0.60 11.38 -9.64
N CYS A 226 0.49 12.13 -9.85
CA CYS A 226 0.76 13.33 -9.06
C CYS A 226 -0.07 14.52 -9.55
N SER A 227 -0.25 15.53 -8.70
CA SER A 227 -1.03 16.73 -9.01
C SER A 227 -0.62 17.43 -10.30
N ASN A 228 0.67 17.46 -10.62
CA ASN A 228 1.13 18.03 -11.88
C ASN A 228 0.70 17.20 -13.10
N CYS A 229 0.85 15.87 -13.04
CA CYS A 229 0.48 14.99 -14.14
C CYS A 229 -1.04 14.95 -14.32
N HIS A 230 -1.80 14.88 -13.22
CA HIS A 230 -3.25 14.92 -13.27
C HIS A 230 -3.76 16.21 -13.94
N ARG A 231 -3.18 17.36 -13.57
CA ARG A 231 -3.50 18.65 -14.19
C ARG A 231 -3.10 18.72 -15.66
N MET A 232 -2.00 18.08 -16.07
CA MET A 232 -1.57 18.05 -17.47
C MET A 232 -2.46 17.14 -18.33
N ILE A 233 -2.89 16.00 -17.80
CA ILE A 233 -3.84 15.10 -18.46
C ILE A 233 -5.14 15.83 -18.82
N HIS A 234 -5.68 16.62 -17.89
CA HIS A 234 -6.91 17.37 -18.10
C HIS A 234 -6.72 18.82 -18.58
N ARG A 235 -5.50 19.20 -18.99
CA ARG A 235 -5.21 20.61 -19.32
C ARG A 235 -6.06 21.11 -20.49
N ASN A 236 -6.37 20.23 -21.44
CA ASN A 236 -7.29 20.49 -22.55
C ASN A 236 -8.55 19.62 -22.40
N PRO A 237 -9.72 20.20 -22.07
CA PRO A 237 -10.96 19.44 -21.91
C PRO A 237 -11.44 18.72 -23.19
N ASN A 238 -11.04 19.21 -24.36
CA ASN A 238 -11.40 18.62 -25.66
C ASN A 238 -10.42 17.52 -26.11
N ASP A 239 -9.32 17.33 -25.38
CA ASP A 239 -8.24 16.40 -25.71
C ASP A 239 -7.58 15.93 -24.41
N VAL A 240 -8.31 15.10 -23.66
CA VAL A 240 -7.83 14.51 -22.41
C VAL A 240 -6.82 13.42 -22.75
N LEU A 241 -5.61 13.55 -22.22
CA LEU A 241 -4.54 12.60 -22.52
C LEU A 241 -4.77 11.26 -21.79
N THR A 242 -4.53 10.17 -22.49
CA THR A 242 -4.30 8.87 -21.85
C THR A 242 -3.00 8.89 -21.05
N ILE A 243 -2.85 7.97 -20.11
CA ILE A 243 -1.61 7.80 -19.33
C ILE A 243 -0.38 7.60 -20.24
N GLN A 244 -0.53 6.81 -21.31
CA GLN A 244 0.53 6.54 -22.28
C GLN A 244 0.92 7.80 -23.06
N GLN A 245 -0.06 8.61 -23.48
CA GLN A 245 0.20 9.89 -24.13
C GLN A 245 0.89 10.88 -23.17
N ALA A 246 0.45 10.93 -21.91
CA ALA A 246 1.07 11.76 -20.89
C ALA A 246 2.53 11.36 -20.61
N GLN A 247 2.84 10.06 -20.58
CA GLN A 247 4.22 9.56 -20.46
C GLN A 247 5.08 9.96 -21.67
N ALA A 248 4.53 9.86 -22.89
CA ALA A 248 5.27 10.14 -24.13
C ALA A 248 5.69 11.61 -24.28
N ILE A 249 4.94 12.55 -23.70
CA ILE A 249 5.25 13.99 -23.77
C ILE A 249 6.19 14.48 -22.67
N ILE A 250 6.43 13.67 -21.63
CA ILE A 250 7.32 14.04 -20.53
C ILE A 250 8.76 13.97 -21.01
N ARG A 251 9.46 15.09 -20.83
CA ARG A 251 10.89 15.16 -21.06
C ARG A 251 11.62 14.68 -19.81
N PRO A 252 12.73 13.92 -19.95
CA PRO A 252 13.56 13.56 -18.82
C PRO A 252 14.06 14.82 -18.12
N LYS A 253 14.06 14.79 -16.77
CA LYS A 253 14.71 15.84 -16.00
C LYS A 253 16.22 15.76 -16.26
N PRO A 254 16.89 16.90 -16.49
CA PRO A 254 18.35 16.94 -16.59
C PRO A 254 19.02 16.53 -15.28
#